data_AF-A0A945ANN3-F1
#
_entry.id   AF-A0A945ANN3-F1
#
_cell.length_a   1.000
_cell.length_b   1.000
_cell.length_c   1.000
_cell.angle_alpha   90.00
_cell.angle_beta   90.00
_cell.angle_gamma   90.00
#
_symmetry.space_group_name_H-M   'P 1'
#
loop_
_entity.id
_entity.type
_entity.pdbx_description
1 polymer ?
#
loop_
_entity_poly.entity_id
_entity_poly.type
_entity_poly.pdbx_seq_one_letter_code
_entity_poly.pdbx_strand_id
1 'polypeptide(L)' 'MKVKLFSKCGKYFGKSNTADRLEEDVNLWLENQSGIKIVEIKQSSCGGSMEPGQHLISVWYDEAG' A
#
# COMPACT_ATOMS: atom_id res chain seq x y z
N MET A 1 14.53 7.70 9.03
CA MET A 1 13.24 7.00 8.89
C MET A 1 12.28 7.81 8.04
N LYS A 2 11.84 7.20 6.93
CA LYS A 2 10.88 7.75 5.96
C LYS A 2 9.68 6.80 5.86
N VAL A 3 8.56 7.31 5.34
CA VAL A 3 7.35 6.50 5.09
C VAL A 3 6.89 6.68 3.65
N LYS A 4 6.57 5.57 2.99
CA LYS A 4 5.89 5.54 1.69
C LYS A 4 4.47 5.05 1.89
N LEU A 5 3.50 5.84 1.44
CA LEU A 5 2.09 5.49 1.53
C LEU A 5 1.57 5.05 0.16
N PHE A 6 0.89 3.90 0.15
CA PHE A 6 0.15 3.37 -0.97
C PHE A 6 -1.32 3.34 -0.58
N SER A 7 -2.18 3.90 -1.44
CA SER A 7 -3.61 3.95 -1.20
C SER A 7 -4.34 3.62 -2.49
N LYS A 8 -5.31 2.71 -2.40
CA LYS A 8 -6.25 2.48 -3.49
C LYS A 8 -7.67 2.39 -2.95
N CYS A 9 -8.57 3.03 -3.67
CA CYS A 9 -10.00 2.99 -3.40
C CYS A 9 -10.65 1.92 -4.29
N GLY A 10 -11.48 1.09 -3.69
CA GLY A 10 -12.34 0.12 -4.35
C GLY A 10 -13.51 0.79 -5.06
N LYS A 11 -14.24 0.00 -5.84
CA LYS A 11 -15.47 0.47 -6.50
C LYS A 11 -16.68 0.14 -5.63
N TYR A 12 -17.71 0.98 -5.68
CA TYR A 12 -18.99 0.76 -5.00
C TYR A 12 -19.72 -0.51 -5.46
N PHE A 13 -19.49 -0.96 -6.69
CA PHE A 13 -20.10 -2.17 -7.25
C PHE A 13 -19.09 -2.95 -8.12
N GLY A 14 -19.00 -4.26 -7.87
CA GLY A 14 -18.15 -5.21 -8.62
C GLY A 14 -17.02 -5.83 -7.79
N LYS A 15 -16.42 -6.92 -8.29
CA LYS A 15 -15.20 -7.50 -7.70
C LYS A 15 -14.08 -6.45 -7.77
N SER A 16 -13.55 -6.10 -6.61
CA SER A 16 -12.42 -5.18 -6.48
C SER A 16 -11.13 -5.99 -6.49
N ASN A 17 -10.30 -5.81 -7.52
CA ASN A 17 -8.89 -6.27 -7.54
C ASN A 17 -7.99 -5.20 -6.89
N THR A 18 -8.50 -4.49 -5.89
CA THR A 18 -7.81 -3.34 -5.30
C THR A 18 -6.59 -3.80 -4.53
N ALA A 19 -6.67 -4.97 -3.88
CA ALA A 19 -5.55 -5.59 -3.19
C ALA A 19 -4.42 -5.97 -4.16
N ASP A 20 -4.71 -6.70 -5.26
CA ASP A 20 -3.69 -7.14 -6.23
C ASP A 20 -2.93 -5.94 -6.84
N ARG A 21 -3.67 -4.88 -7.20
CA ARG A 21 -3.07 -3.66 -7.77
C ARG A 21 -2.24 -2.88 -6.76
N LEU A 22 -2.62 -2.92 -5.48
CA LEU A 22 -1.87 -2.26 -4.41
C LEU A 22 -0.57 -3.02 -4.14
N GLU A 23 -0.62 -4.35 -4.17
CA GLU A 23 0.56 -5.21 -4.03
C GLU A 23 1.55 -4.99 -5.19
N GLU A 24 1.05 -4.94 -6.44
CA GLU A 24 1.88 -4.65 -7.61
C GLU A 24 2.60 -3.29 -7.48
N ASP A 25 1.89 -2.24 -7.05
CA ASP A 25 2.48 -0.91 -6.83
C ASP A 25 3.56 -0.93 -5.73
N VAL A 26 3.35 -1.68 -4.65
CA VAL A 26 4.33 -1.82 -3.56
C VAL A 26 5.57 -2.57 -4.05
N ASN A 27 5.39 -3.68 -4.76
CA ASN A 27 6.49 -4.49 -5.31
C ASN A 27 7.33 -3.68 -6.29
N LEU A 28 6.70 -3.03 -7.27
CA LEU A 28 7.40 -2.19 -8.25
C LEU A 28 8.18 -1.06 -7.56
N TRP A 29 7.64 -0.47 -6.49
CA TRP A 29 8.36 0.54 -5.74
C TRP A 29 9.58 -0.06 -5.03
N LEU A 30 9.43 -1.19 -4.35
CA LEU A 30 10.53 -1.88 -3.65
C LEU A 30 11.66 -2.29 -4.63
N GLU A 31 11.31 -2.80 -5.80
CA GLU A 31 12.28 -3.17 -6.85
C GLU A 31 13.12 -1.97 -7.34
N ASN A 32 12.53 -0.78 -7.35
CA ASN A 32 13.19 0.46 -7.77
C ASN A 32 13.97 1.16 -6.65
N GLN A 33 13.96 0.63 -5.42
CA GLN A 33 14.72 1.19 -4.31
C GLN A 33 15.96 0.33 -4.01
N SER A 34 17.13 0.80 -4.43
CA SER A 34 18.41 0.27 -3.97
C SER A 34 18.83 1.00 -2.69
N GLY A 35 19.27 0.25 -1.68
CA GLY A 35 19.79 0.84 -0.45
C GLY A 35 18.73 1.38 0.50
N ILE A 36 17.56 0.74 0.59
CA ILE A 36 16.64 0.98 1.71
C ILE A 36 16.52 -0.27 2.59
N LYS A 37 16.40 -0.05 3.89
CA LYS A 37 16.07 -1.09 4.86
C LYS A 37 14.63 -0.91 5.30
N ILE A 38 13.79 -1.88 5.03
CA ILE A 38 12.40 -1.88 5.50
C ILE A 38 12.39 -2.11 7.01
N VAL A 39 11.74 -1.21 7.73
CA VAL A 39 11.60 -1.25 9.19
C VAL A 39 10.26 -1.86 9.55
N GLU A 40 9.19 -1.43 8.90
CA GLU A 40 7.82 -1.87 9.22
C GLU A 40 6.90 -1.69 8.03
N ILE A 41 5.93 -2.60 7.86
CA ILE A 41 4.83 -2.47 6.91
C ILE A 41 3.54 -2.57 7.69
N LYS A 42 2.67 -1.56 7.57
CA LYS A 42 1.31 -1.60 8.14
C LYS A 42 0.28 -1.56 7.02
N GLN A 43 -0.75 -2.37 7.17
CA GLN A 43 -1.93 -2.34 6.34
C GLN A 43 -3.11 -1.85 7.17
N SER A 44 -3.86 -0.91 6.61
CA SER A 44 -5.17 -0.54 7.10
C SER A 44 -6.18 -0.74 5.98
N SER A 45 -7.38 -1.18 6.33
CA SER A 45 -8.47 -1.33 5.39
C SER A 45 -9.70 -0.77 6.06
N CYS A 46 -10.35 0.19 5.42
CA CYS A 46 -11.60 0.76 5.89
C CYS A 46 -12.66 0.54 4.81
N GLY A 47 -13.89 0.31 5.21
CA GLY A 47 -14.99 0.04 4.31
C GLY A 47 -16.22 -0.34 5.11
N GLY A 48 -17.37 0.14 4.65
CA GLY A 48 -18.65 -0.08 5.31
C GLY A 48 -19.73 -0.38 4.29
N SER A 49 -20.93 -0.69 4.75
CA SER A 49 -22.05 -1.03 3.85
C SER A 49 -22.43 0.09 2.86
N MET A 50 -21.97 1.33 3.09
CA MET A 50 -22.24 2.51 2.27
C MET A 50 -20.97 3.24 1.78
N GLU A 51 -19.78 2.75 2.12
CA GLU A 51 -18.51 3.40 1.78
C GLU A 51 -17.63 2.42 0.97
N PRO A 52 -16.97 2.88 -0.11
CA PRO A 52 -16.17 2.01 -0.94
C PRO A 52 -14.95 1.55 -0.13
N GLY A 53 -14.63 0.26 -0.21
CA GLY A 53 -13.48 -0.30 0.49
C GLY A 53 -12.20 0.42 0.10
N GLN A 54 -11.51 1.01 1.06
CA GLN A 54 -10.23 1.67 0.88
C GLN A 54 -9.14 0.81 1.54
N HIS A 55 -8.10 0.50 0.77
CA HIS A 55 -6.92 -0.18 1.26
C HIS A 55 -5.75 0.79 1.30
N LEU A 56 -5.06 0.80 2.42
CA LEU A 56 -3.92 1.65 2.69
C LEU A 56 -2.75 0.78 3.17
N ILE A 57 -1.58 0.93 2.55
CA ILE A 57 -0.34 0.32 3.01
C ILE A 57 0.66 1.44 3.28
N SER A 58 1.25 1.43 4.48
CA SER A 58 2.37 2.31 4.84
C SER A 58 3.63 1.48 5.02
N VAL A 59 4.65 1.78 4.24
CA VAL A 59 5.98 1.15 4.33
C VAL A 59 6.93 2.14 4.98
N TRP A 60 7.45 1.79 6.15
CA TRP A 60 8.44 2.55 6.91
C TRP A 60 9.82 1.99 6.62
N TYR A 61 10.76 2.85 6.26
CA TYR A 61 12.09 2.44 5.83
C TYR A 61 13.15 3.45 6.24
N ASP A 62 14.38 2.98 6.36
CA ASP A 62 15.58 3.80 6.48
C ASP A 62 16.39 3.71 5.18
N GLU A 63 17.04 4.82 4.83
CA GLU A 63 18.00 4.84 3.74
C GLU A 63 19.33 4.28 4.27
N ALA A 64 19.83 3.24 3.63
CA ALA A 64 21.20 2.79 3.83
C ALA A 64 22.09 3.83 3.14
N GLY A 65 22.74 4.67 3.96
CA GLY A 65 23.71 5.67 3.50
C GLY A 65 24.94 5.04 2.85
#